data_AF-A0A962DD00-F1
#
_entry.id   AF-A0A962DD00-F1
#
_cell.length_a   1.000
_cell.length_b   1.000
_cell.length_c   1.000
_cell.angle_alpha   90.00
_cell.angle_beta   90.00
_cell.angle_gamma   90.00
#
_symmetry.space_group_name_H-M   'P 1'
#
loop_
_entity.id
_entity.type
_entity.pdbx_description
1 polymer ?
#
loop_
_entity_poly.entity_id
_entity_poly.type
_entity_poly.pdbx_seq_one_letter_code
_entity_poly.pdbx_strand_id
1 'polypeptide(L)'
;MNDDGSTSSRLSKMNGLFRAEYLLPTIIKGALNGQIALNPEAEHSIHTVISEMEPDIALLCCAHIAQEIYKFEKARELDLAFLGKLSEKIIKEFRPLCALSQTAPDLRAAKLKAALPRLADQMEKFMDNLDLTRVALEIYDTEAAAILDILRIQLQGQFLIVDQLIEIQETGYMYEDEENIAERGMLSIMAGIGIGEDSNIIPFPLKP
;
A
#
# COMPACT_ATOMS: atom_id res chain seq x y z
N MET A 1 -15.68 20.76 30.36
CA MET A 1 -14.39 20.28 29.82
C MET A 1 -14.78 19.40 28.66
N ASN A 2 -14.64 19.94 27.44
CA ASN A 2 -15.03 19.24 26.22
C ASN A 2 -13.82 18.49 25.70
N ASP A 3 -14.03 17.20 25.46
CA ASP A 3 -13.06 16.17 25.20
C ASP A 3 -12.50 16.23 23.77
N ASP A 4 -11.22 15.88 23.64
CA ASP A 4 -10.31 16.04 22.50
C ASP A 4 -10.55 15.03 21.35
N GLY A 5 -11.82 14.75 21.01
CA GLY A 5 -12.18 13.77 19.97
C GLY A 5 -12.02 14.26 18.51
N SER A 6 -11.73 15.54 18.30
CA SER A 6 -11.78 16.19 16.98
C SER A 6 -10.46 16.15 16.21
N THR A 7 -9.33 16.14 16.92
CA THR A 7 -7.98 16.19 16.32
C THR A 7 -7.51 14.82 15.83
N SER A 8 -7.83 13.75 16.57
CA SER A 8 -7.53 12.35 16.17
C SER A 8 -8.24 11.97 14.86
N SER A 9 -9.52 12.37 14.73
CA SER A 9 -10.30 12.22 13.49
C SER A 9 -9.72 13.00 12.29
N ARG A 10 -9.17 14.19 12.53
CA ARG A 10 -8.62 15.06 11.46
C ARG A 10 -7.27 14.60 10.92
N LEU A 11 -6.42 14.03 11.77
CA LEU A 11 -5.18 13.36 11.33
C LEU A 11 -5.47 12.00 10.68
N SER A 12 -6.49 11.26 11.13
CA SER A 12 -6.93 10.03 10.47
C SER A 12 -7.41 10.25 9.03
N LYS A 13 -7.83 11.48 8.69
CA LYS A 13 -8.23 11.90 7.34
C LYS A 13 -7.12 12.59 6.54
N MET A 14 -5.85 12.47 6.95
CA MET A 14 -4.77 12.76 6.02
C MET A 14 -4.89 11.79 4.85
N ASN A 15 -5.17 12.34 3.66
CA ASN A 15 -5.47 11.60 2.45
C ASN A 15 -4.43 10.50 2.20
N GLY A 16 -4.86 9.25 1.97
CA GLY A 16 -3.96 8.12 1.72
C GLY A 16 -2.92 8.42 0.63
N LEU A 17 -3.30 9.16 -0.40
CA LEU A 17 -2.39 9.62 -1.45
C LEU A 17 -1.32 10.60 -0.94
N PHE A 18 -1.67 11.51 -0.04
CA PHE A 18 -0.69 12.41 0.56
C PHE A 18 0.30 11.64 1.45
N ARG A 19 -0.19 10.66 2.22
CA ARG A 19 0.67 9.78 3.03
C ARG A 19 1.64 9.02 2.13
N ALA A 20 1.14 8.49 1.01
CA ALA A 20 1.89 7.71 0.04
C ALA A 20 2.93 8.52 -0.75
N GLU A 21 2.57 9.70 -1.27
CA GLU A 21 3.44 10.52 -2.13
C GLU A 21 4.47 11.35 -1.33
N TYR A 22 4.11 11.80 -0.12
CA TYR A 22 4.90 12.82 0.59
C TYR A 22 5.32 12.39 1.99
N LEU A 23 4.38 11.99 2.87
CA LEU A 23 4.70 11.79 4.28
C LEU A 23 5.73 10.67 4.47
N LEU A 24 5.39 9.44 4.07
CA LEU A 24 6.27 8.29 4.30
C LEU A 24 7.58 8.41 3.52
N PRO A 25 7.61 8.80 2.23
CA PRO A 25 8.87 9.02 1.52
C PRO A 25 9.77 10.07 2.20
N THR A 26 9.21 11.14 2.77
CA THR A 26 9.98 12.15 3.50
C THR A 26 10.55 11.60 4.81
N ILE A 27 9.75 10.82 5.56
CA ILE A 27 10.22 10.15 6.79
C ILE A 27 11.36 9.19 6.46
N ILE A 28 11.20 8.36 5.43
CA ILE A 28 12.23 7.42 5.00
C ILE A 28 13.48 8.13 4.53
N LYS A 29 13.36 9.20 3.74
CA LYS A 29 14.51 10.03 3.39
C LYS A 29 15.21 10.60 4.62
N GLY A 30 14.46 11.04 5.63
CA GLY A 30 15.02 11.49 6.91
C GLY A 30 15.76 10.36 7.62
N ALA A 31 15.22 9.15 7.63
CA ALA A 31 15.84 7.97 8.22
C ALA A 31 17.17 7.63 7.53
N LEU A 32 17.18 7.49 6.20
CA LEU A 32 18.38 7.19 5.41
C LEU A 32 19.50 8.23 5.60
N ASN A 33 19.15 9.50 5.86
CA ASN A 33 20.13 10.56 6.12
C ASN A 33 20.53 10.68 7.61
N GLY A 34 20.12 9.75 8.47
CA GLY A 34 20.40 9.76 9.91
C GLY A 34 19.70 10.90 10.67
N GLN A 35 18.69 11.54 10.09
CA GLN A 35 17.92 12.63 10.70
C GLN A 35 16.78 12.10 11.57
N ILE A 36 16.30 10.89 11.29
CA ILE A 36 15.24 10.18 12.01
C ILE A 36 15.77 8.81 12.39
N ALA A 37 15.69 8.42 13.66
CA ALA A 37 16.10 7.08 14.07
C ALA A 37 15.02 6.05 13.70
N LEU A 38 15.39 5.01 12.95
CA LEU A 38 14.51 3.89 12.64
C LEU A 38 14.53 2.88 13.81
N ASN A 39 13.85 3.23 14.90
CA ASN A 39 13.69 2.34 16.04
C ASN A 39 12.48 1.38 15.83
N PRO A 40 12.31 0.33 16.65
CA PRO A 40 11.21 -0.63 16.47
C PRO A 40 9.80 0.00 16.48
N GLU A 41 9.62 1.12 17.20
CA GLU A 41 8.35 1.85 17.22
C GLU A 41 8.10 2.60 15.91
N ALA A 42 9.13 3.19 15.32
CA ALA A 42 9.09 3.82 14.00
C ALA A 42 8.83 2.79 12.90
N GLU A 43 9.50 1.64 12.94
CA GLU A 43 9.25 0.51 12.02
C GLU A 43 7.80 0.03 12.12
N HIS A 44 7.30 -0.18 13.33
CA HIS A 44 5.91 -0.58 13.56
C HIS A 44 4.90 0.48 13.08
N SER A 45 5.25 1.76 13.21
CA SER A 45 4.42 2.86 12.71
C SER A 45 4.36 2.86 11.18
N ILE A 46 5.48 2.60 10.50
CA ILE A 46 5.51 2.46 9.03
C ILE A 46 4.61 1.31 8.58
N HIS A 47 4.72 0.14 9.24
CA HIS A 47 3.83 -0.99 8.99
C HIS A 47 2.35 -0.60 9.12
N THR A 48 1.98 0.03 10.23
CA THR A 48 0.59 0.43 10.50
C THR A 48 0.07 1.43 9.47
N VAL A 49 0.88 2.43 9.10
CA VAL A 49 0.45 3.46 8.15
C VAL A 49 0.22 2.86 6.75
N ILE A 50 1.03 1.89 6.31
CA ILE A 50 0.86 1.24 5.01
C ILE A 50 -0.29 0.23 5.04
N SER A 51 -0.50 -0.48 6.15
CA SER A 51 -1.59 -1.47 6.27
C SER A 51 -2.99 -0.84 6.23
N GLU A 52 -3.11 0.41 6.68
CA GLU A 52 -4.34 1.21 6.58
C GLU A 52 -4.64 1.72 5.16
N MET A 53 -3.71 1.57 4.21
CA MET A 53 -3.91 2.03 2.84
C MET A 53 -4.67 1.01 1.99
N GLU A 54 -5.43 1.51 1.02
CA GLU A 54 -5.97 0.67 -0.05
C GLU A 54 -4.83 0.10 -0.92
N PRO A 55 -5.01 -1.07 -1.54
CA PRO A 55 -3.89 -1.79 -2.17
C PRO A 55 -3.15 -1.02 -3.28
N ASP A 56 -3.87 -0.25 -4.11
CA ASP A 56 -3.28 0.60 -5.15
C ASP A 56 -2.45 1.76 -4.57
N ILE A 57 -2.94 2.36 -3.49
CA ILE A 57 -2.24 3.42 -2.76
C ILE A 57 -1.04 2.86 -2.01
N ALA A 58 -1.14 1.67 -1.42
CA ALA A 58 -0.04 0.98 -0.75
C ALA A 58 1.09 0.65 -1.74
N LEU A 59 0.75 0.14 -2.93
CA LEU A 59 1.72 -0.11 -4.00
C LEU A 59 2.42 1.19 -4.42
N LEU A 60 1.65 2.27 -4.62
CA LEU A 60 2.19 3.57 -4.97
C LEU A 60 3.13 4.11 -3.86
N CYS A 61 2.75 3.96 -2.59
CA CYS A 61 3.57 4.35 -1.45
C CYS A 61 4.90 3.60 -1.43
N CYS A 62 4.86 2.27 -1.58
CA CYS A 62 6.06 1.45 -1.62
C CYS A 62 6.96 1.84 -2.79
N ALA A 63 6.39 2.15 -3.95
CA ALA A 63 7.15 2.62 -5.11
C ALA A 63 7.83 3.97 -4.86
N HIS A 64 7.16 4.92 -4.20
CA HIS A 64 7.79 6.19 -3.82
C HIS A 64 8.93 6.00 -2.82
N ILE A 65 8.73 5.16 -1.80
CA ILE A 65 9.77 4.86 -0.80
C ILE A 65 10.98 4.20 -1.47
N ALA A 66 10.76 3.18 -2.29
CA ALA A 66 11.83 2.52 -3.05
C ALA A 66 12.58 3.48 -3.98
N GLN A 67 11.89 4.48 -4.53
CA GLN A 67 12.52 5.52 -5.33
C GLN A 67 13.44 6.43 -4.50
N GLU A 68 13.08 6.73 -3.25
CA GLU A 68 13.95 7.46 -2.33
C GLU A 68 15.19 6.63 -1.94
N ILE A 69 15.03 5.33 -1.68
CA ILE A 69 16.15 4.41 -1.45
C ILE A 69 17.08 4.37 -2.67
N TYR A 70 16.53 4.19 -3.88
CA TYR A 70 17.31 4.22 -5.12
C TYR A 70 18.09 5.54 -5.27
N LYS A 71 17.46 6.70 -5.03
CA LYS A 71 18.14 8.01 -5.14
C LYS A 71 19.28 8.14 -4.12
N PHE A 72 19.05 7.67 -2.90
CA PHE A 72 20.04 7.69 -1.83
C PHE A 72 21.24 6.79 -2.16
N GLU A 73 21.00 5.55 -2.53
CA GLU A 73 22.05 4.58 -2.86
C GLU A 73 22.79 4.90 -4.16
N LYS A 74 22.10 5.48 -5.15
CA LYS A 74 22.74 5.98 -6.36
C LYS A 74 23.77 7.07 -6.05
N ALA A 75 23.53 7.91 -5.04
CA ALA A 75 24.51 8.91 -4.61
C ALA A 75 25.78 8.28 -3.99
N ARG A 76 25.70 7.00 -3.59
CA ARG A 76 26.79 6.18 -3.05
C ARG A 76 27.36 5.20 -4.07
N GLU A 77 27.04 5.42 -5.36
CA GLU A 77 27.52 4.64 -6.51
C GLU A 77 27.06 3.17 -6.54
N LEU A 78 26.01 2.80 -5.79
CA LEU A 78 25.40 1.49 -5.90
C LEU A 78 24.38 1.45 -7.05
N ASP A 79 24.57 0.51 -7.99
CA ASP A 79 23.67 0.38 -9.15
C ASP A 79 22.40 -0.40 -8.78
N LEU A 80 21.37 0.35 -8.40
CA LEU A 80 20.00 -0.15 -8.20
C LEU A 80 19.05 0.34 -9.31
N ALA A 81 19.53 0.49 -10.54
CA ALA A 81 18.72 1.01 -11.65
C ALA A 81 17.46 0.19 -11.93
N PHE A 82 17.47 -1.12 -11.62
CA PHE A 82 16.31 -2.00 -11.76
C PHE A 82 15.20 -1.65 -10.76
N LEU A 83 15.53 -1.28 -9.52
CA LEU A 83 14.59 -0.79 -8.52
C LEU A 83 14.00 0.56 -8.95
N GLY A 84 14.86 1.49 -9.38
CA GLY A 84 14.45 2.82 -9.82
C GLY A 84 13.49 2.78 -11.01
N LYS A 85 13.82 2.01 -12.06
CA LYS A 85 12.98 1.87 -13.26
C LYS A 85 11.62 1.26 -12.97
N LEU A 86 11.56 0.20 -12.14
CA LEU A 86 10.29 -0.44 -11.80
C LEU A 86 9.42 0.48 -10.94
N SER A 87 10.02 1.18 -9.97
CA SER A 87 9.34 2.18 -9.14
C SER A 87 8.74 3.30 -9.98
N GLU A 88 9.52 3.87 -10.91
CA GLU A 88 9.04 4.91 -11.83
C GLU A 88 7.89 4.44 -12.72
N LYS A 89 7.96 3.20 -13.20
CA LYS A 89 6.89 2.58 -13.99
C LYS A 89 5.61 2.48 -13.17
N ILE A 90 5.68 1.93 -11.96
CA ILE A 90 4.53 1.78 -11.05
C ILE A 90 3.92 3.15 -10.73
N ILE A 91 4.74 4.14 -10.37
CA ILE A 91 4.27 5.50 -10.07
C ILE A 91 3.53 6.08 -11.27
N LYS A 92 4.13 6.02 -12.47
CA LYS A 92 3.50 6.54 -13.69
C LYS A 92 2.16 5.87 -14.01
N GLU A 93 2.03 4.60 -13.67
CA GLU A 93 0.88 3.77 -13.97
C GLU A 93 -0.29 3.97 -12.99
N PHE A 94 -0.01 3.93 -11.68
CA PHE A 94 -1.06 3.93 -10.65
C PHE A 94 -1.34 5.30 -10.05
N ARG A 95 -0.43 6.27 -10.17
CA ARG A 95 -0.68 7.63 -9.66
C ARG A 95 -1.95 8.27 -10.25
N PRO A 96 -2.22 8.20 -11.57
CA PRO A 96 -3.46 8.75 -12.12
C PRO A 96 -4.72 8.09 -11.56
N LEU A 97 -4.67 6.78 -11.27
CA LEU A 97 -5.78 6.05 -10.66
C LEU A 97 -6.00 6.51 -9.21
N CYS A 98 -4.93 6.55 -8.42
CA CYS A 98 -4.99 6.96 -7.01
C CYS A 98 -5.44 8.42 -6.85
N ALA A 99 -5.07 9.31 -7.79
CA ALA A 99 -5.51 10.71 -7.80
C ALA A 99 -7.04 10.90 -7.93
N LEU A 100 -7.74 9.90 -8.46
CA LEU A 100 -9.20 9.93 -8.56
C LEU A 100 -9.90 9.76 -7.20
N SER A 101 -9.20 9.26 -6.16
CA SER A 101 -9.75 9.11 -4.80
C SER A 101 -10.31 10.42 -4.23
N GLN A 102 -9.77 11.56 -4.65
CA GLN A 102 -10.17 12.89 -4.18
C GLN A 102 -11.24 13.55 -5.05
N THR A 103 -11.29 13.21 -6.33
CA THR A 103 -12.01 14.00 -7.34
C THR A 103 -13.17 13.24 -7.97
N ALA A 104 -13.08 11.91 -8.04
CA ALA A 104 -14.09 11.04 -8.65
C ALA A 104 -13.97 9.61 -8.07
N PRO A 105 -14.37 9.39 -6.81
CA PRO A 105 -14.21 8.09 -6.13
C PRO A 105 -14.95 6.94 -6.82
N ASP A 106 -16.14 7.18 -7.37
CA ASP A 106 -16.89 6.15 -8.11
C ASP A 106 -16.17 5.73 -9.40
N LEU A 107 -15.60 6.71 -10.11
CA LEU A 107 -14.78 6.46 -11.30
C LEU A 107 -13.48 5.72 -10.93
N ARG A 108 -12.89 6.04 -9.77
CA ARG A 108 -11.74 5.31 -9.24
C ARG A 108 -12.12 3.85 -9.01
N ALA A 109 -13.20 3.58 -8.27
CA ALA A 109 -13.62 2.21 -7.96
C ALA A 109 -13.84 1.38 -9.23
N ALA A 110 -14.54 1.93 -10.23
CA ALA A 110 -14.75 1.26 -11.51
C ALA A 110 -13.43 0.97 -12.25
N LYS A 111 -12.49 1.92 -12.26
CA LYS A 111 -11.18 1.73 -12.90
C LYS A 111 -10.27 0.78 -12.11
N LEU A 112 -10.34 0.79 -10.78
CA LEU A 112 -9.58 -0.10 -9.92
C LEU A 112 -10.05 -1.54 -10.11
N LYS A 113 -11.36 -1.80 -10.15
CA LYS A 113 -11.95 -3.11 -10.49
C LYS A 113 -11.36 -3.65 -11.80
N ALA A 114 -11.32 -2.82 -12.84
CA ALA A 114 -10.73 -3.21 -14.13
C ALA A 114 -9.20 -3.40 -14.10
N ALA A 115 -8.51 -2.80 -13.12
CA ALA A 115 -7.05 -2.83 -12.99
C ALA A 115 -6.54 -3.90 -12.02
N LEU A 116 -7.41 -4.61 -11.28
CA LEU A 116 -7.01 -5.59 -10.25
C LEU A 116 -6.00 -6.64 -10.75
N PRO A 117 -6.20 -7.32 -11.90
CA PRO A 117 -5.23 -8.32 -12.35
C PRO A 117 -3.84 -7.70 -12.60
N ARG A 118 -3.82 -6.49 -13.17
CA ARG A 118 -2.59 -5.75 -13.42
C ARG A 118 -1.94 -5.26 -12.12
N LEU A 119 -2.73 -4.91 -11.12
CA LEU A 119 -2.27 -4.51 -9.80
C LEU A 119 -1.54 -5.68 -9.11
N ALA A 120 -2.16 -6.87 -9.09
CA ALA A 120 -1.54 -8.10 -8.58
C ALA A 120 -0.21 -8.40 -9.28
N ASP A 121 -0.20 -8.36 -10.60
CA ASP A 121 0.97 -8.54 -11.46
C ASP A 121 2.13 -7.59 -11.15
N GLN A 122 1.82 -6.32 -10.83
CA GLN A 122 2.83 -5.34 -10.47
C GLN A 122 3.30 -5.50 -9.02
N MET A 123 2.43 -5.88 -8.09
CA MET A 123 2.81 -6.18 -6.70
C MET A 123 3.79 -7.34 -6.63
N GLU A 124 3.52 -8.45 -7.33
CA GLU A 124 4.40 -9.62 -7.35
C GLU A 124 5.80 -9.26 -7.90
N LYS A 125 5.85 -8.66 -9.10
CA LYS A 125 7.10 -8.20 -9.72
C LYS A 125 7.87 -7.23 -8.85
N PHE A 126 7.16 -6.42 -8.07
CA PHE A 126 7.79 -5.44 -7.20
C PHE A 126 8.32 -6.07 -5.92
N MET A 127 7.59 -7.02 -5.31
CA MET A 127 8.08 -7.79 -4.17
C MET A 127 9.39 -8.53 -4.50
N ASP A 128 9.48 -9.19 -5.66
CA ASP A 128 10.72 -9.85 -6.10
C ASP A 128 11.90 -8.87 -6.21
N ASN A 129 11.62 -7.67 -6.71
CA ASN A 129 12.62 -6.63 -6.88
C ASN A 129 13.08 -6.04 -5.53
N LEU A 130 12.14 -5.84 -4.60
CA LEU A 130 12.44 -5.44 -3.23
C LEU A 130 13.30 -6.50 -2.52
N ASP A 131 12.99 -7.78 -2.67
CA ASP A 131 13.77 -8.88 -2.10
C ASP A 131 15.21 -8.89 -2.63
N LEU A 132 15.37 -8.80 -3.96
CA LEU A 132 16.69 -8.76 -4.58
C LEU A 132 17.51 -7.56 -4.08
N THR A 133 16.86 -6.39 -3.98
CA THR A 133 17.50 -5.17 -3.48
C THR A 133 17.87 -5.28 -2.00
N ARG A 134 16.97 -5.84 -1.18
CA ARG A 134 17.18 -6.04 0.26
C ARG A 134 18.43 -6.90 0.49
N VAL A 135 18.54 -8.03 -0.20
CA VAL A 135 19.71 -8.92 -0.12
C VAL A 135 20.99 -8.19 -0.57
N ALA A 136 20.92 -7.36 -1.61
CA ALA A 136 22.06 -6.57 -2.05
C ALA A 136 22.51 -5.53 -1.01
N LEU A 137 21.59 -5.00 -0.21
CA LEU A 137 21.85 -3.95 0.77
C LEU A 137 22.16 -4.45 2.19
N GLU A 138 21.80 -5.69 2.53
CA GLU A 138 21.91 -6.25 3.89
C GLU A 138 23.29 -6.08 4.54
N ILE A 139 24.35 -6.04 3.74
CA ILE A 139 25.74 -5.87 4.21
C ILE A 139 26.19 -4.41 4.21
N TYR A 140 25.65 -3.57 3.33
CA TYR A 140 26.14 -2.21 3.06
C TYR A 140 25.30 -1.12 3.72
N ASP A 141 24.00 -1.35 3.87
CA ASP A 141 23.05 -0.45 4.48
C ASP A 141 21.90 -1.25 5.12
N THR A 142 22.06 -1.57 6.40
CA THR A 142 21.10 -2.35 7.17
C THR A 142 19.77 -1.62 7.36
N GLU A 143 19.78 -0.28 7.37
CA GLU A 143 18.55 0.51 7.52
C GLU A 143 17.72 0.48 6.24
N ALA A 144 18.35 0.71 5.08
CA ALA A 144 17.68 0.58 3.79
C ALA A 144 17.15 -0.85 3.57
N ALA A 145 17.93 -1.87 3.96
CA ALA A 145 17.49 -3.25 3.91
C ALA A 145 16.27 -3.52 4.82
N ALA A 146 16.26 -3.00 6.05
CA ALA A 146 15.11 -3.13 6.95
C ALA A 146 13.86 -2.46 6.37
N ILE A 147 14.00 -1.27 5.79
CA ILE A 147 12.87 -0.59 5.14
C ILE A 147 12.33 -1.42 3.98
N LEU A 148 13.19 -1.98 3.13
CA LEU A 148 12.75 -2.83 2.01
C LEU A 148 12.01 -4.09 2.49
N ASP A 149 12.41 -4.67 3.62
CA ASP A 149 11.71 -5.80 4.24
C ASP A 149 10.30 -5.40 4.70
N ILE A 150 10.17 -4.24 5.35
CA ILE A 150 8.87 -3.67 5.73
C ILE A 150 7.98 -3.51 4.51
N LEU A 151 8.48 -2.89 3.43
CA LEU A 151 7.71 -2.69 2.19
C LEU A 151 7.24 -4.02 1.60
N ARG A 152 8.13 -5.01 1.55
CA ARG A 152 7.84 -6.34 1.01
C ARG A 152 6.74 -7.04 1.81
N ILE A 153 6.84 -7.06 3.14
CA ILE A 153 5.82 -7.64 4.02
C ILE A 153 4.46 -6.94 3.81
N GLN A 154 4.46 -5.62 3.69
CA GLN A 154 3.22 -4.88 3.47
C GLN A 154 2.61 -5.15 2.09
N LEU A 155 3.42 -5.20 1.04
CA LEU A 155 2.94 -5.58 -0.30
C LEU A 155 2.41 -6.99 -0.33
N GLN A 156 3.00 -7.92 0.42
CA GLN A 156 2.50 -9.29 0.51
C GLN A 156 1.09 -9.33 1.12
N GLY A 157 0.85 -8.57 2.19
CA GLY A 157 -0.48 -8.45 2.78
C GLY A 157 -1.50 -7.83 1.81
N GLN A 158 -1.10 -6.77 1.10
CA GLN A 158 -1.95 -6.10 0.12
C GLN A 158 -2.24 -6.97 -1.11
N PHE A 159 -1.27 -7.78 -1.54
CA PHE A 159 -1.44 -8.74 -2.62
C PHE A 159 -2.52 -9.77 -2.29
N LEU A 160 -2.54 -10.31 -1.06
CA LEU A 160 -3.59 -11.24 -0.62
C LEU A 160 -4.99 -10.60 -0.68
N ILE A 161 -5.09 -9.31 -0.33
CA ILE A 161 -6.35 -8.57 -0.46
C ILE A 161 -6.76 -8.48 -1.93
N VAL A 162 -5.83 -8.12 -2.82
CA VAL A 162 -6.10 -8.01 -4.27
C VAL A 162 -6.51 -9.35 -4.87
N ASP A 163 -5.82 -10.43 -4.52
CA ASP A 163 -6.11 -11.79 -4.99
C ASP A 163 -7.54 -12.21 -4.59
N GLN A 164 -7.94 -11.93 -3.34
CA GLN A 164 -9.30 -12.18 -2.87
C GLN A 164 -10.34 -11.34 -3.62
N LEU A 165 -10.03 -10.08 -3.96
CA LEU A 165 -10.93 -9.21 -4.73
C LEU A 165 -11.11 -9.73 -6.17
N ILE A 166 -10.05 -10.28 -6.78
CA ILE A 166 -10.12 -10.92 -8.10
C ILE A 166 -11.02 -12.15 -8.04
N GLU A 167 -10.84 -13.02 -7.04
CA GLU A 167 -11.66 -14.22 -6.87
C GLU A 167 -13.15 -13.87 -6.67
N ILE A 168 -13.44 -12.86 -5.85
CA ILE A 168 -14.82 -12.37 -5.65
C ILE A 168 -15.40 -11.84 -6.96
N GLN A 169 -14.60 -11.11 -7.74
CA GLN A 169 -15.04 -10.62 -9.04
C GLN A 169 -15.38 -11.77 -9.99
N GLU A 170 -14.53 -12.80 -10.09
CA GLU A 170 -14.74 -13.94 -10.98
C GLU A 170 -15.94 -14.81 -10.56
N THR A 171 -16.10 -15.05 -9.26
CA THR A 171 -17.20 -15.84 -8.71
C THR A 171 -18.53 -15.08 -8.67
N GLY A 172 -18.51 -13.76 -8.49
CA GLY A 172 -19.68 -12.89 -8.51
C GLY A 172 -20.38 -12.83 -9.87
N TYR A 173 -19.65 -13.04 -10.97
CA TYR A 173 -20.23 -13.19 -12.31
C TYR A 173 -20.97 -14.53 -12.53
N MET A 174 -20.83 -15.51 -11.62
CA MET A 174 -21.47 -16.82 -11.75
C MET A 174 -22.88 -16.88 -11.15
N TYR A 175 -23.30 -15.84 -10.41
CA TYR A 175 -24.59 -15.77 -9.72
C TYR A 175 -25.25 -14.41 -10.00
N GLU A 176 -25.57 -14.14 -11.27
CA GLU A 176 -26.44 -13.02 -11.68
C GLU A 176 -27.91 -13.37 -11.38
N ASP A 177 -28.27 -13.54 -10.10
CA ASP A 177 -29.64 -13.35 -9.61
C ASP A 177 -29.60 -13.46 -8.07
N GLU A 178 -30.18 -12.47 -7.40
CA GLU A 178 -30.28 -12.27 -5.93
C GLU A 178 -29.15 -11.46 -5.26
N GLU A 179 -29.45 -10.17 -5.06
CA GLU A 179 -28.95 -9.29 -3.99
C GLU A 179 -27.48 -9.51 -3.56
N ASN A 180 -26.56 -9.11 -4.44
CA ASN A 180 -25.14 -9.41 -4.28
C ASN A 180 -24.47 -8.56 -3.18
N ILE A 181 -24.61 -9.01 -1.92
CA ILE A 181 -23.96 -8.46 -0.72
C ILE A 181 -22.43 -8.42 -0.90
N ALA A 182 -21.85 -9.40 -1.62
CA ALA A 182 -20.42 -9.45 -1.91
C ALA A 182 -19.97 -8.31 -2.84
N GLU A 183 -20.76 -7.98 -3.86
CA GLU A 183 -20.46 -6.85 -4.75
C GLU A 183 -20.56 -5.50 -4.01
N ARG A 184 -21.51 -5.35 -3.08
CA ARG A 184 -21.59 -4.16 -2.21
C ARG A 184 -20.40 -4.06 -1.25
N GLY A 185 -19.96 -5.17 -0.66
CA GLY A 185 -18.76 -5.21 0.19
C GLY A 185 -17.50 -4.83 -0.57
N MET A 186 -17.34 -5.35 -1.79
CA MET A 186 -16.24 -5.03 -2.69
C MET A 186 -16.23 -3.56 -3.11
N LEU A 187 -17.40 -3.01 -3.47
CA LEU A 187 -17.57 -1.58 -3.76
C LEU A 187 -17.25 -0.70 -2.56
N SER A 188 -17.65 -1.09 -1.34
CA SER A 188 -17.29 -0.36 -0.11
C SER A 188 -15.78 -0.34 0.13
N ILE A 189 -15.10 -1.49 -0.02
CA ILE A 189 -13.64 -1.60 0.10
C ILE A 189 -12.94 -0.75 -0.96
N MET A 190 -13.40 -0.78 -2.21
CA MET A 190 -12.80 -0.03 -3.33
C MET A 190 -13.12 1.48 -3.32
N ALA A 191 -14.22 1.87 -2.69
CA ALA A 191 -14.63 3.27 -2.54
C ALA A 191 -14.03 3.93 -1.29
N GLY A 192 -13.27 3.20 -0.48
CA GLY A 192 -12.78 3.69 0.82
C GLY A 192 -13.91 4.00 1.80
N ILE A 193 -15.10 3.45 1.60
CA ILE A 193 -16.25 3.60 2.48
C ILE A 193 -16.17 2.44 3.47
N GLY A 194 -15.63 2.72 4.66
CA GLY A 194 -15.64 1.78 5.77
C GLY A 194 -17.03 1.15 5.89
N ILE A 195 -17.08 -0.18 5.82
CA ILE A 195 -18.28 -0.94 6.13
C ILE A 195 -18.63 -0.54 7.57
N GLY A 196 -19.85 -0.04 7.78
CA GLY A 196 -20.27 0.61 9.03
C GLY A 196 -19.88 -0.18 10.28
N GLU A 197 -19.66 0.55 11.37
CA GLU A 197 -19.06 0.17 12.67
C GLU A 197 -19.66 -1.05 13.41
N ASP A 198 -20.49 -1.91 12.79
CA ASP A 198 -21.18 -3.02 13.47
C ASP A 198 -20.89 -4.43 12.90
N SER A 199 -19.84 -4.66 12.09
CA SER A 199 -19.59 -6.03 11.57
C SER A 199 -18.12 -6.46 11.36
N ASN A 200 -17.18 -5.97 12.17
CA ASN A 200 -15.77 -6.41 12.14
C ASN A 200 -15.49 -7.73 12.89
N ILE A 201 -16.38 -8.72 12.80
CA ILE A 201 -16.08 -10.08 13.26
C ILE A 201 -16.16 -11.01 12.05
N ILE A 202 -15.01 -11.39 11.51
CA ILE A 202 -14.89 -12.60 10.69
C ILE A 202 -14.89 -13.77 11.70
N PRO A 203 -15.95 -14.60 11.79
CA PRO A 203 -15.89 -15.77 12.65
C PRO A 203 -14.87 -16.76 12.07
N PHE A 204 -13.78 -16.96 12.81
CA PHE A 204 -12.90 -18.11 12.58
C PHE A 204 -13.71 -19.40 12.72
N PRO A 205 -13.60 -20.38 11.80
CA PRO A 205 -14.19 -21.68 12.01
C PRO A 205 -13.50 -22.33 13.21
N LEU A 206 -14.24 -22.51 14.29
CA LEU A 206 -13.80 -23.36 15.40
C LEU A 206 -13.66 -24.78 14.84
N LYS A 207 -12.45 -25.33 14.96
CA LYS A 207 -12.15 -26.72 14.58
C LYS A 207 -13.06 -27.70 15.36
N PRO A 208 -13.34 -28.88 14.78
CA PRO A 208 -14.39 -29.80 15.22
C PRO A 208 -14.20 -30.32 16.65
#